data_AF-A0A090Y3V7-F1
#
_entry.id   AF-A0A090Y3V7-F1
#
_cell.length_a   1.000
_cell.length_b   1.000
_cell.length_c   1.000
_cell.angle_alpha   90.00
_cell.angle_beta   90.00
_cell.angle_gamma   90.00
#
_symmetry.space_group_name_H-M   'P 1'
#
loop_
_entity.id
_entity.type
_entity.pdbx_description
1 polymer ?
#
loop_
_entity_poly.entity_id
_entity_poly.type
_entity_poly.pdbx_seq_one_letter_code
_entity_poly.pdbx_strand_id
1 'polypeptide(L)' 'MTRKTFTTSIEEQIQKAFKQACKDNEEKMNDVLEAFMQGYVNGDFILEKQVKISITKKEK' A
#
# COMPACT_ATOMS: atom_id res chain seq x y z
N MET A 1 12.64 20.99 2.00
CA MET A 1 11.88 20.35 0.90
C MET A 1 10.39 20.55 1.14
N THR A 2 9.61 20.83 0.11
CA THR A 2 8.17 21.13 0.23
C THR A 2 7.38 19.83 0.30
N ARG A 3 6.72 19.57 1.44
CA ARG A 3 5.80 18.44 1.59
C ARG A 3 4.48 18.76 0.88
N LYS A 4 3.97 17.83 0.08
CA LYS A 4 2.66 17.93 -0.57
C LYS A 4 1.75 16.84 -0.03
N THR A 5 0.46 17.16 0.10
CA THR A 5 -0.56 16.18 0.49
C THR A 5 -0.64 15.08 -0.56
N PHE A 6 -0.60 13.82 -0.12
CA PHE A 6 -0.79 12.64 -0.96
C PHE A 6 -2.13 12.00 -0.61
N THR A 7 -3.07 12.00 -1.56
CA THR A 7 -4.40 11.39 -1.40
C THR A 7 -4.57 10.26 -2.40
N THR A 8 -4.95 9.08 -1.92
CA THR A 8 -5.24 7.90 -2.75
C THR A 8 -6.32 7.06 -2.08
N SER A 9 -7.18 6.44 -2.89
CA SER A 9 -8.22 5.53 -2.43
C SER A 9 -7.61 4.16 -2.09
N ILE A 10 -7.71 3.75 -0.83
CA ILE A 10 -7.25 2.47 -0.31
C ILE A 10 -8.44 1.82 0.42
N GLU A 11 -8.52 0.49 0.37
CA GLU A 11 -9.54 -0.26 1.09
C GLU A 11 -9.49 0.06 2.60
N GLU A 12 -10.67 0.26 3.21
CA GLU A 12 -10.78 0.81 4.56
C GLU A 12 -10.10 -0.06 5.63
N GLN A 13 -10.24 -1.40 5.53
CA GLN A 13 -9.67 -2.29 6.54
C GLN A 13 -8.14 -2.31 6.43
N ILE A 14 -7.60 -2.31 5.21
CA ILE A 14 -6.17 -2.15 4.97
C ILE A 14 -5.66 -0.85 5.59
N GLN A 15 -6.34 0.27 5.35
CA GLN A 15 -5.93 1.57 5.89
C GLN A 15 -5.98 1.61 7.43
N LYS A 16 -7.02 1.02 8.04
CA LYS A 16 -7.16 0.91 9.50
C LYS A 16 -6.04 0.06 10.10
N ALA A 17 -5.78 -1.11 9.54
CA ALA A 17 -4.72 -2.00 9.98
C ALA A 17 -3.34 -1.34 9.88
N PHE A 18 -3.05 -0.68 8.75
CA PHE A 18 -1.78 0.04 8.55
C PHE A 18 -1.59 1.16 9.58
N LYS A 19 -2.63 1.97 9.84
CA LYS A 19 -2.59 3.02 10.87
C LYS A 19 -2.36 2.44 12.27
N GLN A 20 -2.99 1.30 12.59
CA GLN A 20 -2.80 0.66 13.88
C GLN A 20 -1.38 0.14 14.05
N ALA A 21 -0.82 -0.49 13.01
CA ALA A 21 0.57 -0.97 13.01
C ALA A 21 1.57 0.19 13.21
N CYS A 22 1.38 1.32 12.51
CA CYS A 22 2.23 2.50 12.71
C CYS A 22 2.22 2.97 14.18
N LYS A 23 1.03 2.99 14.81
CA LYS A 23 0.90 3.37 16.22
C LYS A 23 1.58 2.39 17.17
N ASP A 24 1.43 1.10 16.92
CA ASP A 24 2.01 0.04 17.75
C ASP A 24 3.54 0.05 17.73
N ASN A 25 4.12 0.44 16.60
CA ASN A 25 5.57 0.59 16.42
C ASN A 25 6.09 1.99 16.76
N GLU A 26 5.25 2.88 17.31
CA GLU A 26 5.57 4.28 17.63
C GLU A 26 6.07 5.11 16.42
N GLU A 27 5.70 4.71 15.20
CA GLU A 27 6.10 5.37 13.97
C GLU A 27 5.02 6.30 13.40
N LYS A 28 5.46 7.41 12.82
CA LYS A 28 4.57 8.31 12.09
C LYS A 28 4.22 7.70 10.75
N MET A 29 2.92 7.62 10.46
CA MET A 29 2.41 7.09 9.20
C MET A 29 3.06 7.73 7.95
N ASN A 30 3.38 9.04 7.98
CA ASN A 30 4.06 9.70 6.87
C ASN A 30 5.49 9.18 6.68
N ASP A 31 6.28 9.05 7.75
CA ASP A 31 7.66 8.55 7.68
C ASP A 31 7.69 7.12 7.15
N VAL A 32 6.79 6.25 7.62
CA VAL A 32 6.65 4.87 7.10
C VAL A 32 6.32 4.89 5.61
N LEU A 33 5.35 5.69 5.20
CA LEU A 33 4.90 5.76 3.81
C LEU A 33 5.98 6.34 2.87
N GLU A 34 6.73 7.34 3.33
CA GLU A 34 7.90 7.88 2.63
C GLU A 34 9.00 6.81 2.47
N ALA A 35 9.28 6.02 3.52
CA ALA A 35 10.23 4.92 3.47
C ALA A 35 9.79 3.81 2.49
N PHE A 36 8.51 3.44 2.49
CA PHE A 36 7.96 2.50 1.50
C PHE A 36 8.11 3.03 0.07
N MET A 37 7.80 4.32 -0.17
CA MET A 37 7.97 4.92 -1.49
C MET A 37 9.43 4.92 -1.94
N GLN A 38 10.36 5.25 -1.04
CA GLN A 38 11.79 5.18 -1.35
C GLN A 38 12.25 3.76 -1.65
N GLY A 39 11.83 2.78 -0.84
CA GLY A 39 12.19 1.38 -1.07
C GLY A 39 11.70 0.85 -2.42
N TYR A 40 10.49 1.25 -2.83
CA TYR A 40 9.97 0.92 -4.14
C TYR A 40 10.77 1.59 -5.29
N VAL A 41 11.18 2.85 -5.12
CA VAL A 41 12.00 3.57 -6.13
C VAL A 41 13.41 3.00 -6.23
N ASN A 42 13.99 2.61 -5.10
CA ASN A 42 15.34 2.05 -5.04
C ASN A 42 15.41 0.58 -5.50
N GLY A 43 14.27 -0.10 -5.63
CA GLY A 43 14.20 -1.50 -6.01
C GLY A 43 14.43 -2.48 -4.86
N ASP A 44 14.29 -2.03 -3.61
CA ASP A 44 14.35 -2.90 -2.42
C ASP A 44 13.23 -3.96 -2.44
N PHE A 45 12.12 -3.65 -3.09
CA PHE A 45 11.04 -4.60 -3.37
C PHE A 45 10.31 -4.22 -4.65
N ILE A 46 9.65 -5.21 -5.26
CA ILE A 46 8.79 -5.02 -6.43
C ILE A 46 7.38 -5.55 -6.16
N LEU A 47 6.39 -4.95 -6.81
CA LEU A 47 5.01 -5.42 -6.72
C LEU A 47 4.80 -6.57 -7.71
N GLU A 48 4.79 -7.81 -7.22
CA GLU A 48 4.43 -8.97 -8.03
C GLU A 48 2.91 -9.05 -8.22
N LYS A 49 2.43 -8.80 -9.45
CA LYS A 49 1.01 -8.92 -9.79
C LYS A 49 0.71 -10.36 -10.20
N GLN A 50 0.13 -11.17 -9.32
CA GLN A 50 -0.45 -12.45 -9.72
C GLN A 50 -1.75 -12.21 -10.49
N VAL A 51 -1.73 -12.51 -11.79
CA VAL A 51 -2.94 -12.48 -12.64
C VAL A 51 -3.80 -13.70 -12.31
N LYS A 52 -4.77 -13.55 -11.40
CA LYS A 52 -5.80 -14.58 -11.19
C LYS A 52 -6.81 -14.51 -12.34
N ILE A 53 -6.71 -15.44 -13.29
CA ILE A 53 -7.70 -15.62 -14.36
C ILE A 53 -8.83 -16.48 -13.82
N SER A 54 -9.97 -15.86 -13.50
CA SER A 54 -11.20 -16.58 -13.15
C SER A 54 -12.06 -16.75 -14.41
N ILE A 55 -12.11 -17.97 -14.96
CA ILE A 55 -13.01 -18.29 -16.08
C ILE A 55 -14.39 -18.60 -15.50
N THR A 56 -15.32 -17.65 -15.57
CA THR A 56 -16.74 -17.92 -15.31
C THR A 56 -17.37 -18.47 -16.58
N LYS A 57 -17.73 -19.75 -16.59
CA LYS A 57 -18.49 -20.38 -17.68
C LYS A 57 -19.85 -19.66 -17.78
N LYS A 58 -20.16 -19.05 -18.93
CA LYS A 58 -21.53 -18.65 -19.27
C LYS A 58 -22.29 -19.92 -19.63
N GLU A 59 -23.18 -20.35 -18.74
CA GLU A 59 -24.15 -21.40 -19.05
C GLU A 59 -25.18 -20.84 -20.05
N LYS A 60 -25.56 -21.69 -21.01
CA LYS A 60 -26.28 -21.35 -22.23
C LYS A 60 -27.79 -21.51 -22.05
#